data_AF-A0A0D2PRK0-F1
#
_entry.id   AF-A0A0D2PRK0-F1
#
_cell.length_a   1.000
_cell.length_b   1.000
_cell.length_c   1.000
_cell.angle_alpha   90.00
_cell.angle_beta   90.00
_cell.angle_gamma   90.00
#
_symmetry.space_group_name_H-M   'P 1'
#
loop_
_entity.id
_entity.type
_entity.pdbx_description
1 polymer ?
#
loop_
_entity_poly.entity_id
_entity_poly.type
_entity_poly.pdbx_seq_one_letter_code
_entity_poly.pdbx_strand_id
1 'polypeptide(L)'
;MVAHKFTVDLNKPLVFQVGHLGESYQEWVHQPIVSKEGPRFFDSDFWEFLTRTAWWAIPTIWLPVVCWCISMSVRMGHTLPQTALMVAFGIFLWTFVEYVLHRFLFHIETKSYWGNTIHYLLHGCHHKHPMDGLRLVFPPAAAAILCIPVCYFTSILVHILHDDAS
;
A
#
# COMPACT_ATOMS: atom_id res chain seq x y z
N MET A 1 30.17 -1.66 27.56
CA MET A 1 30.40 -2.24 26.22
C MET A 1 29.54 -1.46 25.25
N VAL A 2 30.13 -0.73 24.30
CA VAL A 2 29.34 -0.02 23.28
C VAL A 2 28.77 -1.08 22.36
N ALA A 3 27.45 -1.28 22.37
CA ALA A 3 26.81 -2.19 21.44
C ALA A 3 27.12 -1.73 20.01
N HIS A 4 27.74 -2.58 19.19
CA HIS A 4 27.97 -2.28 17.79
C HIS A 4 26.61 -2.09 17.11
N LYS A 5 26.40 -0.90 16.52
CA LYS A 5 25.21 -0.59 15.72
C LYS A 5 25.16 -1.56 14.53
N PHE A 6 24.04 -2.25 14.33
CA PHE A 6 23.87 -3.15 13.19
C PHE A 6 23.97 -2.38 11.87
N THR A 7 24.69 -2.94 10.90
CA THR A 7 24.86 -2.35 9.56
C THR A 7 24.21 -3.26 8.53
N VAL A 8 23.34 -2.70 7.69
CA VAL A 8 22.69 -3.42 6.59
C VAL A 8 23.70 -3.67 5.47
N ASP A 9 23.81 -4.92 5.01
CA ASP A 9 24.55 -5.31 3.83
C ASP A 9 23.65 -5.25 2.59
N LEU A 10 23.86 -4.25 1.74
CA LEU A 10 23.07 -4.01 0.53
C LEU A 10 23.28 -5.08 -0.56
N ASN A 11 24.30 -5.93 -0.44
CA ASN A 11 24.53 -7.04 -1.37
C ASN A 11 23.74 -8.31 -0.99
N LYS A 12 22.98 -8.27 0.11
CA LYS A 12 22.18 -9.38 0.62
C LYS A 12 20.69 -9.02 0.67
N PRO A 13 19.80 -10.01 0.71
CA PRO A 13 18.37 -9.79 0.88
C PRO A 13 18.03 -8.90 2.09
N LEU A 14 17.27 -7.83 1.89
CA LEU A 14 17.12 -6.77 2.89
C LEU A 14 16.03 -7.03 3.95
N VAL A 15 14.96 -7.77 3.63
CA VAL A 15 13.74 -7.79 4.45
C VAL A 15 14.00 -8.25 5.88
N PHE A 16 14.81 -9.29 6.08
CA PHE A 16 15.13 -9.80 7.42
C PHE A 16 16.33 -9.11 8.07
N GLN A 17 17.05 -8.23 7.36
CA GLN A 17 18.13 -7.42 7.91
C GLN A 17 17.59 -6.17 8.61
N VAL A 18 16.63 -5.46 8.00
CA VAL A 18 16.17 -4.13 8.46
C VAL A 18 15.55 -4.15 9.86
N GLY A 19 14.99 -5.28 10.29
CA GLY A 19 14.49 -5.45 11.65
C GLY A 19 15.58 -5.27 12.73
N HIS A 20 16.83 -5.63 12.44
CA HIS A 20 17.95 -5.53 13.38
C HIS A 20 18.43 -4.09 13.62
N LEU A 21 17.98 -3.11 12.81
CA LEU A 21 18.31 -1.69 13.00
C LEU A 21 17.69 -1.10 14.27
N GLY A 22 16.65 -1.73 14.82
CA GLY A 22 15.97 -1.27 16.04
C GLY A 22 15.55 0.20 15.94
N GLU A 23 16.00 1.01 16.89
CA GLU A 23 15.71 2.46 16.95
C GLU A 23 16.34 3.27 15.81
N SER A 24 17.39 2.75 15.17
CA SER A 24 18.09 3.45 14.08
C SER A 24 17.40 3.32 12.73
N TYR A 25 16.33 2.52 12.66
CA TYR A 25 15.61 2.24 11.43
C TYR A 25 14.98 3.48 10.81
N GLN A 26 14.34 4.33 11.62
CA GLN A 26 13.63 5.52 11.12
C GLN A 26 14.57 6.51 10.43
N GLU A 27 15.74 6.74 11.01
CA GLU A 27 16.78 7.55 10.36
C GLU A 27 17.28 6.86 9.08
N TRP A 28 17.59 5.57 9.15
CA TRP A 28 18.17 4.83 8.03
C TRP A 28 17.24 4.73 6.80
N VAL A 29 15.94 4.51 7.01
CA VAL A 29 14.96 4.26 5.94
C VAL A 29 14.66 5.52 5.12
N HIS A 30 14.74 6.70 5.74
CA HIS A 30 14.51 8.00 5.10
C HIS A 30 15.78 8.62 4.48
N GLN A 31 16.89 7.88 4.42
CA GLN A 31 18.09 8.28 3.68
C GLN A 31 18.09 7.62 2.29
N PRO A 32 17.59 8.29 1.24
CA PRO A 32 17.35 7.66 -0.05
C PRO A 32 18.64 7.23 -0.76
N ILE A 33 18.57 6.09 -1.42
CA ILE A 33 19.59 5.60 -2.36
C ILE A 33 19.01 5.77 -3.76
N VAL A 34 19.53 6.76 -4.49
CA VAL A 34 19.05 7.10 -5.84
C VAL A 34 19.70 6.16 -6.85
N SER A 35 19.03 5.03 -7.13
CA SER A 35 19.43 4.07 -8.16
C SER A 35 18.19 3.47 -8.83
N LYS A 36 18.27 3.24 -10.15
CA LYS A 36 17.23 2.50 -10.89
C LYS A 36 17.25 1.00 -10.57
N GLU A 37 18.39 0.48 -10.14
CA GLU A 37 18.51 -0.90 -9.71
C GLU A 37 17.99 -1.01 -8.28
N GLY A 38 16.91 -1.77 -8.11
CA GLY A 38 16.31 -2.06 -6.81
C GLY A 38 17.10 -3.13 -6.06
N PRO A 39 17.05 -3.12 -4.71
CA PRO A 39 17.68 -4.17 -3.92
C PRO A 39 16.93 -5.50 -4.05
N ARG A 40 17.57 -6.57 -3.60
CA ARG A 40 16.90 -7.86 -3.38
C ARG A 40 16.22 -7.87 -2.01
N PHE A 41 14.97 -8.32 -1.94
CA PHE A 41 14.21 -8.38 -0.69
C PHE A 41 14.36 -9.74 -0.02
N PHE A 42 14.22 -10.82 -0.80
CA PHE A 42 14.24 -12.20 -0.32
C PHE A 42 15.29 -13.05 -1.05
N ASP A 43 15.83 -14.06 -0.36
CA ASP A 43 16.77 -15.00 -0.99
C ASP A 43 16.05 -15.89 -2.03
N SER A 44 14.82 -16.29 -1.73
CA SER A 44 13.97 -17.07 -2.65
C SER A 44 13.44 -16.22 -3.80
N ASP A 45 13.62 -16.71 -5.03
CA ASP A 45 13.05 -16.08 -6.23
C ASP A 45 11.52 -16.02 -6.20
N PHE A 46 10.87 -16.98 -5.54
CA PHE A 46 9.41 -16.99 -5.42
C PHE A 46 8.92 -15.81 -4.57
N TRP A 47 9.50 -15.61 -3.39
CA TRP A 47 9.13 -14.48 -2.53
C TRP A 47 9.55 -13.15 -3.13
N GLU A 48 10.71 -13.10 -3.80
CA GLU A 48 11.17 -11.92 -4.52
C GLU A 48 10.20 -11.52 -5.64
N PHE A 49 9.72 -12.48 -6.43
CA PHE A 49 8.73 -12.25 -7.49
C PHE A 49 7.46 -11.58 -6.97
N LEU A 50 6.94 -12.02 -5.82
CA LEU A 50 5.73 -11.45 -5.21
C LEU A 50 5.89 -9.99 -4.75
N THR A 51 7.12 -9.49 -4.61
CA THR A 51 7.38 -8.09 -4.24
C THR A 51 7.43 -7.14 -5.43
N ARG A 52 7.49 -7.66 -6.66
CA ARG A 52 7.72 -6.86 -7.87
C ARG A 52 6.42 -6.66 -8.62
N THR A 53 5.95 -5.41 -8.65
CA THR A 53 4.73 -5.01 -9.34
C THR A 53 5.06 -3.93 -10.38
N ALA A 54 4.88 -4.26 -11.66
CA ALA A 54 5.02 -3.27 -12.72
C ALA A 54 3.88 -2.25 -12.67
N TRP A 55 4.16 -0.99 -13.02
CA TRP A 55 3.20 0.11 -12.97
C TRP A 55 1.89 -0.19 -13.73
N TRP A 56 1.98 -0.88 -14.87
CA TRP A 56 0.82 -1.21 -15.71
C TRP A 56 -0.10 -2.26 -15.08
N ALA A 57 0.35 -3.00 -14.07
CA ALA A 57 -0.48 -3.98 -13.38
C ALA A 57 -1.69 -3.31 -12.70
N ILE A 58 -1.51 -2.10 -12.18
CA ILE A 58 -2.57 -1.35 -11.48
C ILE A 58 -3.77 -1.07 -12.40
N PRO A 59 -3.63 -0.38 -13.55
CA PRO A 59 -4.77 -0.16 -14.44
C PRO A 59 -5.30 -1.46 -15.05
N THR A 60 -4.44 -2.43 -15.40
CA THR A 60 -4.88 -3.70 -15.99
C THR A 60 -5.79 -4.50 -15.05
N ILE A 61 -5.52 -4.48 -13.74
CA ILE A 61 -6.30 -5.23 -12.75
C ILE A 61 -7.54 -4.44 -12.32
N TRP A 62 -7.37 -3.16 -11.98
CA TRP A 62 -8.42 -2.41 -11.30
C TRP A 62 -9.39 -1.69 -12.23
N LEU A 63 -8.98 -1.31 -13.45
CA LEU A 63 -9.88 -0.65 -14.39
C LEU A 63 -11.06 -1.55 -14.82
N PRO A 64 -10.88 -2.86 -15.11
CA PRO A 64 -12.00 -3.76 -15.36
C PRO A 64 -12.97 -3.86 -14.18
N VAL A 65 -12.46 -3.86 -12.93
CA VAL A 65 -13.29 -3.88 -11.72
C VAL A 65 -14.14 -2.60 -11.63
N VAL A 66 -13.54 -1.43 -11.87
CA VAL A 66 -14.26 -0.15 -11.91
C VAL A 66 -15.33 -0.16 -13.00
N CYS A 67 -15.00 -0.58 -14.22
CA CYS A 67 -15.96 -0.68 -15.32
C CYS A 67 -17.12 -1.65 -15.00
N TRP A 68 -16.81 -2.78 -14.37
CA TRP A 68 -17.82 -3.75 -13.92
C TRP A 68 -18.76 -3.14 -12.88
N CYS A 69 -18.23 -2.48 -11.85
CA CYS A 69 -19.03 -1.82 -10.82
C CYS A 69 -19.94 -0.73 -11.39
N ILE A 70 -19.44 0.09 -12.31
CA ILE A 70 -20.24 1.11 -13.00
C ILE A 70 -21.33 0.46 -13.86
N SER A 71 -21.01 -0.59 -14.61
CA SER A 71 -22.00 -1.33 -15.41
C SER A 71 -23.09 -1.94 -14.54
N MET A 72 -22.71 -2.48 -13.37
CA MET A 72 -23.65 -3.03 -12.41
C MET A 72 -24.59 -1.95 -11.86
N SER A 73 -24.07 -0.78 -11.49
CA SER A 73 -24.88 0.34 -11.02
C SER A 73 -25.97 0.72 -12.03
N VAL A 74 -25.63 0.82 -13.31
CA VAL A 74 -26.59 1.10 -14.39
C VAL A 74 -27.61 -0.03 -14.54
N ARG A 75 -27.18 -1.30 -14.50
CA ARG A 75 -28.08 -2.47 -14.57
C ARG A 75 -29.06 -2.55 -13.39
N MET A 76 -28.67 -2.02 -12.23
CA MET A 76 -29.51 -1.90 -11.04
C MET A 76 -30.52 -0.74 -11.11
N GLY A 77 -30.56 0.00 -12.23
CA GLY A 77 -31.55 1.05 -12.46
C GLY A 77 -31.12 2.44 -12.01
N HIS A 78 -29.86 2.63 -11.58
CA HIS A 78 -29.35 3.96 -11.28
C HIS A 78 -29.22 4.80 -12.56
N THR A 79 -29.69 6.04 -12.48
CA THR A 79 -29.54 7.02 -13.56
C THR A 79 -28.08 7.41 -13.76
N LEU A 80 -27.74 7.96 -14.93
CA LEU A 80 -26.39 8.47 -15.19
C LEU A 80 -25.93 9.53 -14.17
N PRO A 81 -26.76 10.53 -13.78
CA PRO A 81 -26.37 11.49 -12.74
C PRO A 81 -26.10 10.84 -11.38
N GLN A 82 -26.91 9.87 -10.97
CA GLN A 82 -26.70 9.13 -9.71
C GLN A 82 -25.39 8.34 -9.74
N THR A 83 -25.12 7.65 -10.86
CA THR A 83 -23.88 6.90 -11.06
C THR A 83 -22.66 7.82 -11.03
N ALA A 84 -22.73 8.96 -11.71
CA ALA A 84 -21.67 9.96 -11.70
C ALA A 84 -21.42 10.53 -10.29
N LEU A 85 -22.48 10.78 -9.53
CA LEU A 85 -22.37 11.26 -8.14
C LEU A 85 -21.71 10.20 -7.23
N MET A 86 -22.07 8.93 -7.38
CA MET A 86 -21.44 7.82 -6.65
C MET A 86 -19.95 7.69 -6.97
N VAL A 87 -19.57 7.82 -8.24
CA VAL A 87 -18.15 7.81 -8.66
C VAL A 87 -17.41 9.02 -8.09
N ALA A 88 -17.98 10.22 -8.17
CA ALA A 88 -17.38 11.43 -7.64
C ALA A 88 -17.19 11.35 -6.11
N PHE A 89 -18.20 10.84 -5.40
CA PHE A 89 -18.10 10.59 -3.95
C PHE A 89 -17.03 9.55 -3.62
N GLY A 90 -16.94 8.47 -4.42
CA GLY A 90 -15.88 7.47 -4.27
C GLY A 90 -14.48 8.04 -4.43
N ILE A 91 -14.27 8.93 -5.42
CA ILE A 91 -12.98 9.64 -5.61
C ILE A 91 -12.67 10.54 -4.42
N PHE A 92 -13.66 11.29 -3.92
CA PHE A 92 -13.50 12.12 -2.73
C PHE A 92 -13.13 11.28 -1.50
N LEU A 93 -13.85 10.18 -1.26
CA LEU A 93 -13.55 9.25 -0.16
C LEU A 93 -12.16 8.65 -0.31
N TRP A 94 -11.74 8.31 -1.53
CA TRP A 94 -10.38 7.85 -1.81
C TRP A 94 -9.33 8.86 -1.36
N THR A 95 -9.48 10.16 -1.66
CA THR A 95 -8.49 11.16 -1.21
C THR A 95 -8.37 11.24 0.32
N PHE A 96 -9.46 11.00 1.05
CA PHE A 96 -9.45 10.93 2.50
C PHE A 96 -8.75 9.66 3.00
N VAL A 97 -9.09 8.50 2.42
CA VAL A 97 -8.45 7.21 2.77
C VAL A 97 -6.95 7.23 2.45
N GLU A 98 -6.57 7.77 1.29
CA GLU A 98 -5.17 7.97 0.89
C GLU A 98 -4.41 8.77 1.95
N TYR A 99 -4.97 9.90 2.38
CA TYR A 99 -4.36 10.72 3.42
C TYR A 99 -4.18 9.96 4.74
N VAL A 100 -5.22 9.25 5.20
CA VAL A 100 -5.17 8.49 6.46
C VAL A 100 -4.14 7.36 6.39
N LEU A 101 -4.17 6.55 5.33
CA LEU A 101 -3.22 5.46 5.13
C LEU A 101 -1.80 5.99 5.02
N HIS A 102 -1.58 7.01 4.19
CA HIS A 102 -0.24 7.56 4.00
C HIS A 102 0.29 8.14 5.31
N ARG A 103 -0.46 9.01 6.00
CA ARG A 103 0.01 9.70 7.20
C ARG A 103 0.19 8.77 8.41
N PHE A 104 -0.75 7.86 8.66
CA PHE A 104 -0.80 7.11 9.92
C PHE A 104 -0.34 5.66 9.82
N LEU A 105 -0.45 5.02 8.65
CA LEU A 105 -0.02 3.63 8.44
C LEU A 105 1.33 3.57 7.72
N PHE A 106 1.49 4.32 6.64
CA PHE A 106 2.70 4.26 5.80
C PHE A 106 3.87 5.07 6.36
N HIS A 107 3.62 6.03 7.24
CA HIS A 107 4.64 6.79 7.98
C HIS A 107 4.62 6.49 9.49
N ILE A 108 4.23 5.28 9.86
CA ILE A 108 4.26 4.86 11.27
C ILE A 108 5.69 4.70 11.78
N GLU A 109 5.99 5.28 12.94
CA GLU A 109 7.28 5.11 13.58
C GLU A 109 7.37 3.77 14.32
N THR A 110 8.26 2.90 13.84
CA THR A 110 8.55 1.57 14.40
C THR A 110 9.96 1.48 14.95
N LYS A 111 10.14 0.63 15.97
CA LYS A 111 11.44 0.33 16.61
C LYS A 111 11.69 -1.17 16.81
N SER A 112 10.66 -2.00 16.68
CA SER A 112 10.77 -3.45 16.86
C SER A 112 11.21 -4.14 15.58
N TYR A 113 11.80 -5.33 15.70
CA TYR A 113 12.25 -6.13 14.56
C TYR A 113 11.15 -6.31 13.50
N TRP A 114 9.99 -6.80 13.92
CA TRP A 114 8.86 -7.04 13.02
C TRP A 114 8.19 -5.74 12.58
N GLY A 115 8.11 -4.72 13.44
CA GLY A 115 7.58 -3.41 13.07
C GLY A 115 8.37 -2.78 11.92
N ASN A 116 9.69 -2.74 12.04
CA ASN A 116 10.59 -2.21 11.01
C ASN A 116 10.50 -3.01 9.71
N THR A 117 10.41 -4.35 9.81
CA THR A 117 10.27 -5.25 8.66
C THR A 117 8.97 -5.00 7.91
N ILE A 118 7.84 -4.91 8.62
CA ILE A 118 6.52 -4.65 8.04
C ILE A 118 6.48 -3.25 7.43
N HIS A 119 6.95 -2.21 8.15
CA HIS A 119 7.00 -0.86 7.63
C HIS A 119 7.85 -0.78 6.35
N TYR A 120 8.99 -1.48 6.30
CA TYR A 120 9.84 -1.51 5.11
C TYR A 120 9.11 -2.10 3.89
N LEU A 121 8.36 -3.18 4.08
CA LEU A 121 7.56 -3.81 3.03
C LEU A 121 6.36 -2.95 2.59
N LEU A 122 5.74 -2.21 3.52
CA LEU A 122 4.57 -1.37 3.21
C LEU A 122 4.94 -0.07 2.49
N HIS A 123 5.98 0.63 2.97
CA HIS A 123 6.31 1.96 2.46
C HIS A 123 7.78 2.37 2.66
N GLY A 124 8.48 1.82 3.65
CA GLY A 124 9.88 2.18 3.91
C GLY A 124 10.82 1.90 2.73
N CYS A 125 10.56 0.86 1.93
CA CYS A 125 11.37 0.62 0.74
C CYS A 125 11.22 1.71 -0.32
N HIS A 126 10.05 2.34 -0.43
CA HIS A 126 9.81 3.45 -1.34
C HIS A 126 10.63 4.69 -0.92
N HIS A 127 10.68 5.00 0.38
CA HIS A 127 11.56 6.06 0.89
C HIS A 127 13.04 5.75 0.66
N LYS A 128 13.43 4.51 0.88
CA LYS A 128 14.83 4.09 0.78
C LYS A 128 15.33 3.98 -0.66
N HIS A 129 14.50 3.50 -1.57
CA HIS A 129 14.81 3.23 -2.98
C HIS A 129 13.75 3.86 -3.90
N PRO A 130 13.68 5.20 -3.97
CA PRO A 130 12.58 5.90 -4.64
C PRO A 130 12.51 5.68 -6.15
N MET A 131 13.58 5.17 -6.77
CA MET A 131 13.69 4.95 -8.21
C MET A 131 13.53 3.47 -8.61
N ASP A 132 13.20 2.56 -7.67
CA ASP A 132 12.84 1.16 -7.99
C ASP A 132 11.43 1.11 -8.60
N GLY A 133 11.38 1.09 -9.93
CA GLY A 133 10.12 1.12 -10.68
C GLY A 133 9.22 -0.10 -10.49
N LEU A 134 9.73 -1.21 -9.94
CA LEU A 134 8.92 -2.41 -9.65
C LEU A 134 8.36 -2.42 -8.22
N ARG A 135 8.75 -1.46 -7.38
CA ARG A 135 8.32 -1.36 -5.97
C ARG A 135 7.75 0.01 -5.63
N LEU A 136 7.38 0.77 -6.66
CA LEU A 136 6.73 2.06 -6.52
C LEU A 136 5.23 1.93 -6.24
N VAL A 137 4.55 1.04 -6.97
CA VAL A 137 3.11 0.83 -6.83
C VAL A 137 2.83 -0.25 -5.80
N PHE A 138 1.70 -0.13 -5.11
CA PHE A 138 1.32 -1.10 -4.10
C PHE A 138 0.93 -2.45 -4.74
N PRO A 139 1.46 -3.60 -4.30
CA PRO A 139 1.12 -4.89 -4.88
C PRO A 139 -0.40 -5.17 -4.80
N PRO A 140 -1.06 -5.67 -5.87
CA PRO A 140 -2.52 -5.84 -5.91
C PRO A 140 -3.07 -6.73 -4.79
N ALA A 141 -2.35 -7.80 -4.42
CA ALA A 141 -2.76 -8.68 -3.33
C ALA A 141 -2.75 -7.96 -1.97
N ALA A 142 -1.72 -7.16 -1.71
CA ALA A 142 -1.64 -6.35 -0.50
C ALA A 142 -2.72 -5.24 -0.51
N ALA A 143 -2.96 -4.60 -1.67
CA ALA A 143 -4.00 -3.60 -1.83
C ALA A 143 -5.38 -4.18 -1.48
N ALA A 144 -5.70 -5.37 -1.99
CA ALA A 144 -6.97 -6.04 -1.73
C ALA A 144 -7.21 -6.29 -0.23
N ILE A 145 -6.16 -6.63 0.53
CA ILE A 145 -6.25 -6.79 2.00
C ILE A 145 -6.55 -5.44 2.67
N LEU A 146 -5.86 -4.36 2.28
CA LEU A 146 -6.11 -3.02 2.81
C LEU A 146 -7.49 -2.46 2.42
N CYS A 147 -8.11 -2.96 1.34
CA CYS A 147 -9.46 -2.58 0.94
C CYS A 147 -10.55 -3.15 1.85
N ILE A 148 -10.31 -4.28 2.56
CA ILE A 148 -11.36 -4.96 3.36
C ILE A 148 -12.03 -4.02 4.38
N PRO A 149 -11.29 -3.27 5.23
CA PRO A 149 -11.91 -2.34 6.18
C PRO A 149 -12.70 -1.22 5.51
N VAL A 150 -12.25 -0.74 4.34
CA VAL A 150 -12.93 0.31 3.57
C VAL A 150 -14.25 -0.20 3.00
N CYS A 151 -14.26 -1.42 2.45
CA CYS A 151 -15.49 -2.07 1.98
C CYS A 151 -16.48 -2.32 3.12
N TYR A 152 -15.98 -2.74 4.29
CA TYR A 152 -16.82 -2.94 5.46
C TYR A 152 -17.44 -1.63 5.97
N PHE A 153 -16.62 -0.58 6.10
CA PHE A 153 -17.09 0.75 6.52
C PHE A 153 -18.16 1.32 5.57
N THR A 154 -17.93 1.23 4.26
CA THR A 154 -18.90 1.71 3.26
C THR A 154 -20.20 0.92 3.30
N SER A 155 -20.15 -0.39 3.55
CA SER A 155 -21.36 -1.23 3.69
C SER A 155 -22.21 -0.82 4.90
N ILE A 156 -21.58 -0.54 6.04
CA ILE A 156 -22.26 -0.06 7.26
C ILE A 156 -22.88 1.31 7.00
N LEU A 157 -22.11 2.23 6.41
CA LEU A 157 -22.58 3.58 6.14
C LEU A 157 -23.83 3.58 5.25
N VAL A 158 -23.83 2.75 4.19
CA VAL A 158 -25.00 2.60 3.31
C VAL A 158 -26.20 2.03 4.07
N HIS A 159 -26.00 1.04 4.94
CA HIS A 159 -27.08 0.46 5.72
C HIS A 159 -27.73 1.49 6.66
N ILE A 160 -26.93 2.27 7.39
CA ILE A 160 -27.41 3.33 8.28
C ILE A 160 -28.21 4.39 7.51
N LEU A 161 -27.66 4.88 6.39
CA LEU A 161 -28.32 5.91 5.58
C LEU A 161 -29.63 5.43 4.94
N HIS A 162 -29.75 4.13 4.67
CA HIS A 162 -30.97 3.54 4.16
C HIS A 162 -32.04 3.40 5.26
N ASP A 163 -31.65 2.97 6.45
CA ASP A 163 -32.57 2.80 7.58
C ASP A 163 -33.12 4.14 8.10
N ASP A 164 -32.33 5.22 8.04
CA ASP A 164 -32.78 6.59 8.38
C ASP A 164 -33.72 7.20 7.31
N ALA A 165 -33.79 6.62 6.12
CA ALA A 165 -34.58 7.11 4.99
C ALA A 165 -35.93 6.39 4.79
N SER A 166 -36.20 5.32 5.56
CA SER A 166 -37.44 4.52 5.54
C SER A 166 -38.36 4.83 6.72
#